data_AF-A0A949X5Y6-F1
#
_entry.id   AF-A0A949X5Y6-F1
#
_cell.length_a   1.000
_cell.length_b   1.000
_cell.length_c   1.000
_cell.angle_alpha   90.00
_cell.angle_beta   90.00
_cell.angle_gamma   90.00
#
_symmetry.space_group_name_H-M   'P 1'
#
loop_
_entity.id
_entity.type
_entity.pdbx_description
1 polymer ?
#
loop_
_entity_poly.entity_id
_entity_poly.type
_entity_poly.pdbx_seq_one_letter_code
_entity_poly.pdbx_strand_id
1 'polypeptide(L)'
;MDSRPLKQIDILRHELKALRFILDHYHSGTLNPASLPPLEDFQSEQGREIYSTIIDASDRASAEERIHALELDDVDIESFLRLSGEHYHTYPALVRERAGAIRRGQLRIEAA
;
A
#
# COMPACT_ATOMS: atom_id res chain seq x y z
N MET A 1 -14.42 -22.52 8.66
CA MET A 1 -13.37 -21.48 8.66
C MET A 1 -14.02 -20.24 9.25
N ASP A 2 -13.48 -19.74 10.36
CA ASP A 2 -13.90 -18.47 10.95
C ASP A 2 -13.62 -17.35 9.94
N SER A 3 -14.60 -17.03 9.10
CA SER A 3 -14.53 -15.88 8.20
C SER A 3 -14.77 -14.61 9.00
N ARG A 4 -13.87 -14.31 9.96
CA ARG A 4 -13.91 -13.03 10.65
C ARG A 4 -13.60 -11.95 9.62
N PRO A 5 -14.49 -10.97 9.46
CA PRO A 5 -14.26 -9.86 8.56
C PRO A 5 -13.00 -9.08 8.95
N LEU A 6 -12.35 -8.53 7.93
CA LEU A 6 -11.15 -7.71 8.09
C LEU A 6 -11.57 -6.27 8.32
N LYS A 7 -11.03 -5.65 9.37
CA LYS A 7 -11.25 -4.24 9.65
C LYS A 7 -10.55 -3.40 8.59
N GLN A 8 -11.18 -2.31 8.18
CA GLN A 8 -10.61 -1.36 7.23
C GLN A 8 -9.22 -0.84 7.65
N ILE A 9 -9.03 -0.58 8.95
CA ILE A 9 -7.73 -0.15 9.49
C ILE A 9 -6.62 -1.21 9.35
N ASP A 10 -6.97 -2.50 9.44
CA ASP A 10 -6.01 -3.58 9.24
C ASP A 10 -5.65 -3.73 7.77
N ILE A 11 -6.58 -3.41 6.85
CA ILE A 11 -6.29 -3.37 5.42
C ILE A 11 -5.31 -2.23 5.12
N LEU A 12 -5.61 -1.01 5.57
CA LEU A 12 -4.74 0.15 5.42
C LEU A 12 -3.34 -0.13 5.98
N ARG A 13 -3.22 -0.70 7.19
CA ARG A 13 -1.92 -1.03 7.78
C ARG A 13 -1.08 -1.97 6.90
N HIS A 14 -1.72 -2.94 6.26
CA HIS A 14 -1.02 -3.88 5.38
C HIS A 14 -0.67 -3.27 4.02
N GLU A 15 -1.53 -2.40 3.50
CA GLU A 15 -1.25 -1.59 2.31
C GLU A 15 -0.06 -0.66 2.55
N LEU A 16 0.00 0.04 3.70
CA LEU A 16 1.14 0.89 4.07
C LEU A 16 2.47 0.11 4.10
N LYS A 17 2.48 -1.14 4.56
CA LYS A 17 3.68 -1.99 4.50
C LYS A 17 4.09 -2.28 3.05
N ALA A 18 3.13 -2.57 2.18
CA ALA A 18 3.40 -2.77 0.75
C ALA A 18 3.94 -1.48 0.12
N LEU A 19 3.29 -0.35 0.38
CA LEU A 19 3.65 0.96 -0.14
C LEU A 19 5.05 1.38 0.31
N ARG A 20 5.41 1.10 1.56
CA ARG A 20 6.74 1.36 2.07
C ARG A 20 7.81 0.55 1.35
N PHE A 21 7.56 -0.75 1.12
CA PHE A 21 8.46 -1.58 0.31
C PHE A 21 8.59 -1.03 -1.12
N ILE A 22 7.46 -0.65 -1.73
CA ILE A 22 7.43 -0.11 -3.10
C ILE A 22 8.23 1.20 -3.18
N LEU A 23 8.01 2.14 -2.26
CA LEU A 23 8.76 3.41 -2.18
C LEU A 23 10.28 3.17 -2.10
N ASP A 24 10.71 2.16 -1.34
CA ASP A 24 12.13 1.85 -1.19
C ASP A 24 12.78 1.24 -2.44
N HIS A 25 12.02 0.50 -3.25
CA HIS A 25 12.58 -0.37 -4.30
C HIS A 25 12.18 0.02 -5.73
N TYR A 26 11.12 0.81 -5.92
CA TYR A 26 10.60 1.15 -7.24
C TYR A 26 11.58 2.03 -8.03
N HIS A 27 11.97 3.19 -7.49
CA HIS A 27 12.86 4.13 -8.19
C HIS A 27 14.32 3.67 -8.24
N SER A 28 14.72 2.69 -7.41
CA SER A 28 16.06 2.07 -7.51
C SER A 28 16.16 1.03 -8.64
N GLY A 29 15.04 0.69 -9.29
CA GLY A 29 14.98 -0.33 -10.34
C GLY A 29 15.15 -1.76 -9.83
N THR A 30 15.18 -1.96 -8.50
CA THR A 30 15.31 -3.29 -7.88
C THR A 30 13.98 -4.05 -7.86
N LEU A 31 12.87 -3.32 -8.00
CA LEU A 31 11.52 -3.88 -8.12
C LEU A 31 11.10 -4.03 -9.58
N ASN A 32 10.65 -5.22 -9.97
CA ASN A 32 10.07 -5.44 -11.29
C ASN A 32 8.69 -4.75 -11.37
N PRO A 33 8.42 -3.84 -12.33
CA PRO A 33 7.11 -3.22 -12.48
C PRO A 33 5.96 -4.23 -12.63
N ALA A 34 6.22 -5.41 -13.23
CA ALA A 34 5.22 -6.46 -13.34
C ALA A 34 4.82 -7.11 -11.99
N SER A 35 5.61 -6.92 -10.92
CA SER A 35 5.27 -7.39 -9.57
C SER A 35 4.49 -6.38 -8.74
N LEU A 36 4.23 -5.17 -9.26
CA LEU A 36 3.46 -4.14 -8.56
C LEU A 36 1.96 -4.44 -8.53
N PRO A 37 1.28 -4.34 -7.37
CA PRO A 37 -0.18 -4.43 -7.33
C PRO A 37 -0.79 -3.39 -8.28
N PRO A 38 -1.79 -3.75 -9.10
CA PRO A 38 -2.55 -2.75 -9.83
C PRO A 38 -3.26 -1.81 -8.84
N LEU A 39 -3.56 -0.58 -9.27
CA LEU A 39 -4.11 0.44 -8.38
C LEU A 39 -5.41 -0.01 -7.71
N GLU A 40 -6.27 -0.72 -8.44
CA GLU A 40 -7.55 -1.25 -7.94
C GLU A 40 -7.40 -2.35 -6.87
N ASP A 41 -6.20 -2.91 -6.69
CA ASP A 41 -5.94 -3.88 -5.62
C ASP A 41 -5.74 -3.19 -4.25
N PHE A 42 -5.47 -1.88 -4.22
CA PHE A 42 -5.50 -1.09 -2.99
C PHE A 42 -6.96 -0.72 -2.65
N GLN A 43 -7.44 -1.21 -1.52
CA GLN A 43 -8.83 -1.09 -1.10
C GLN A 43 -9.07 0.24 -0.36
N SER A 44 -8.08 0.77 0.35
CA SER A 44 -8.18 2.08 0.98
C SER A 44 -7.95 3.22 -0.01
N GLU A 45 -8.63 4.35 0.20
CA GLU A 45 -8.43 5.56 -0.59
C GLU A 45 -7.05 6.16 -0.37
N GLN A 46 -6.65 6.32 0.90
CA GLN A 46 -5.33 6.81 1.30
C GLN A 46 -4.19 5.92 0.73
N GLY A 47 -4.38 4.59 0.71
CA GLY A 47 -3.42 3.66 0.11
C GLY A 47 -3.29 3.82 -1.40
N ARG A 48 -4.40 4.08 -2.12
CA ARG A 48 -4.38 4.40 -3.55
C ARG A 48 -3.68 5.72 -3.83
N GLU A 49 -3.90 6.73 -3.00
CA GLU A 49 -3.30 8.05 -3.16
C GLU A 49 -1.78 8.02 -2.98
N ILE A 50 -1.29 7.34 -1.93
CA ILE A 50 0.14 7.11 -1.73
C ILE A 50 0.72 6.31 -2.90
N TYR A 51 0.04 5.23 -3.35
CA TYR A 51 0.53 4.41 -4.46
C TYR A 51 0.73 5.23 -5.73
N SER A 52 -0.31 5.95 -6.15
CA SER A 52 -0.25 6.81 -7.34
C SER A 52 0.87 7.83 -7.21
N THR A 53 1.03 8.44 -6.03
CA THR A 53 2.10 9.42 -5.78
C THR A 53 3.49 8.82 -5.98
N ILE A 54 3.72 7.57 -5.55
CA ILE A 54 5.00 6.87 -5.76
C ILE A 54 5.23 6.61 -7.25
N ILE A 55 4.22 6.08 -7.95
CA ILE A 55 4.37 5.69 -9.36
C ILE A 55 4.51 6.90 -10.29
N ASP A 56 3.83 8.01 -9.98
CA ASP A 56 3.83 9.24 -10.80
C ASP A 56 5.04 10.15 -10.53
N ALA A 57 5.88 9.82 -9.54
CA ALA A 57 7.09 10.57 -9.23
C ALA A 57 8.26 10.18 -10.15
N SER A 58 9.15 11.14 -10.43
CA SER A 58 10.37 10.90 -11.22
C SER A 58 11.39 10.03 -10.48
N ASP A 59 11.44 10.20 -9.16
CA ASP A 59 12.40 9.58 -8.27
C ASP A 59 11.84 9.52 -6.85
N ARG A 60 12.56 8.80 -5.99
CA ARG A 60 12.18 8.60 -4.61
C ARG A 60 12.03 9.90 -3.82
N ALA A 61 12.95 10.85 -3.98
CA ALA A 61 12.92 12.10 -3.21
C ALA A 61 11.67 12.91 -3.58
N SER A 62 11.34 12.96 -4.87
CA SER A 62 10.12 13.60 -5.38
C SER A 62 8.85 12.89 -4.89
N ALA A 63 8.87 11.56 -4.76
CA ALA A 63 7.78 10.81 -4.17
C ALA A 63 7.61 11.15 -2.67
N GLU A 64 8.68 11.17 -1.90
CA GLU A 64 8.66 11.48 -0.46
C GLU A 64 8.16 12.91 -0.19
N GLU A 65 8.62 13.90 -0.97
CA GLU A 65 8.15 15.29 -0.87
C GLU A 65 6.65 15.40 -1.17
N ARG A 66 6.18 14.72 -2.21
CA ARG A 66 4.75 14.71 -2.56
C ARG A 66 3.90 13.98 -1.51
N ILE A 67 4.38 12.87 -0.97
CA ILE A 67 3.71 12.13 0.11
C ILE A 67 3.61 12.99 1.37
N HIS A 68 4.66 13.77 1.70
CA HIS A 68 4.64 14.74 2.80
C HIS A 68 3.54 15.79 2.67
N ALA A 69 3.13 16.13 1.45
CA ALA A 69 2.09 17.12 1.17
C ALA A 69 0.66 16.54 1.12
N LEU A 70 0.49 15.22 1.27
CA LEU A 70 -0.83 14.60 1.29
C LEU A 70 -1.56 14.91 2.60
N GLU A 71 -2.87 15.14 2.51
CA GLU A 71 -3.74 15.30 3.67
C GLU A 71 -4.45 13.95 3.94
N LEU A 72 -3.82 13.10 4.75
CA LEU A 72 -4.30 11.75 5.06
C LEU A 72 -4.86 11.67 6.48
N ASP A 73 -6.08 11.14 6.64
CA ASP A 73 -6.78 11.09 7.93
C ASP A 73 -6.23 10.05 8.91
N ASP A 74 -5.85 8.86 8.42
CA ASP A 74 -5.50 7.69 9.24
C ASP A 74 -4.01 7.34 9.19
N VAL A 75 -3.20 8.16 8.50
CA VAL A 75 -1.79 7.89 8.24
C VAL A 75 -0.93 9.00 8.84
N ASP A 76 -0.09 8.63 9.81
CA ASP A 76 1.04 9.45 10.23
C ASP A 76 2.15 9.37 9.17
N ILE A 77 2.24 10.41 8.33
CA ILE A 77 3.18 10.48 7.20
C ILE A 77 4.64 10.47 7.68
N GLU A 78 4.96 11.19 8.75
CA GLU A 78 6.31 11.22 9.33
C GLU A 78 6.75 9.81 9.75
N SER A 79 5.87 9.08 10.45
CA SER A 79 6.13 7.69 10.81
C SER A 79 6.23 6.79 9.58
N PHE A 80 5.36 6.94 8.58
CA PHE A 80 5.41 6.17 7.34
C PHE A 80 6.73 6.36 6.57
N LEU A 81 7.22 7.59 6.47
CA LEU A 81 8.43 7.91 5.71
C LEU A 81 9.73 7.54 6.45
N ARG A 82 9.72 7.58 7.78
CA ARG A 82 10.87 7.22 8.61
C ARG A 82 11.12 5.71 8.73
N LEU A 83 10.08 4.88 8.58
CA LEU A 83 10.20 3.43 8.69
C LEU A 83 10.83 2.80 7.44
N SER A 84 11.74 1.84 7.59
CA SER A 84 12.26 1.06 6.45
C SER A 84 11.24 0.02 5.99
N GLY A 85 11.11 -0.13 4.67
CA GLY A 85 10.29 -1.12 3.98
C GLY A 85 11.02 -2.38 3.57
N GLU A 86 12.34 -2.49 3.80
CA GLU A 86 13.16 -3.64 3.38
C GLU A 86 12.59 -5.00 3.83
N HIS A 87 11.92 -5.03 4.99
CA HIS A 87 11.34 -6.24 5.54
C HIS A 87 9.91 -6.55 5.06
N TYR A 88 9.34 -5.74 4.17
CA TYR A 88 7.95 -5.85 3.74
C TYR A 88 7.76 -6.43 2.32
N HIS A 89 8.76 -7.13 1.78
CA HIS A 89 8.76 -7.67 0.41
C HIS A 89 7.58 -8.60 0.06
N THR A 90 6.92 -9.22 1.03
CA THR A 90 5.74 -10.08 0.80
C THR A 90 4.42 -9.30 0.70
N TYR A 91 4.37 -8.07 1.20
CA TYR A 91 3.13 -7.30 1.30
C TYR A 91 2.54 -6.88 -0.05
N PRO A 92 3.30 -6.55 -1.11
CA PRO A 92 2.73 -6.32 -2.43
C PRO A 92 1.92 -7.53 -2.94
N ALA A 93 2.44 -8.75 -2.80
CA ALA A 93 1.70 -9.95 -3.17
C ALA A 93 0.43 -10.14 -2.32
N LEU A 94 0.53 -9.87 -1.01
CA LEU A 94 -0.62 -9.94 -0.10
C LEU A 94 -1.74 -8.96 -0.47
N VAL A 95 -1.41 -7.75 -0.94
CA VAL A 95 -2.40 -6.78 -1.44
C VAL A 95 -3.17 -7.37 -2.62
N ARG A 96 -2.47 -7.93 -3.61
CA ARG A 96 -3.09 -8.61 -4.77
C ARG A 96 -3.99 -9.78 -4.36
N GLU A 97 -3.47 -10.65 -3.48
CA GLU A 97 -4.20 -11.84 -3.02
C GLU A 97 -5.51 -11.46 -2.31
N ARG A 98 -5.47 -10.44 -1.46
CA ARG A 98 -6.64 -9.95 -0.73
C ARG A 98 -7.65 -9.29 -1.64
N ALA A 99 -7.21 -8.44 -2.56
CA ALA A 99 -8.11 -7.86 -3.56
C ALA A 99 -8.81 -8.96 -4.36
N GLY A 100 -8.09 -10.01 -4.76
CA GLY A 100 -8.66 -11.20 -5.38
C GLY A 100 -9.69 -11.92 -4.49
N ALA A 101 -9.39 -12.10 -3.20
CA ALA A 101 -10.31 -12.74 -2.25
C ALA A 101 -11.59 -11.92 -2.01
N ILE A 102 -11.47 -10.59 -1.96
CA ILE A 102 -12.60 -9.65 -1.84
C ILE A 102 -13.48 -9.73 -3.08
N ARG A 103 -12.90 -9.65 -4.28
CA ARG A 103 -13.64 -9.77 -5.55
C ARG A 103 -14.39 -11.09 -5.66
N ARG A 104 -13.82 -12.19 -5.13
CA ARG A 104 -14.47 -13.52 -5.09
C ARG A 104 -15.46 -13.70 -3.94
N GLY A 105 -15.67 -12.70 -3.09
CA GLY A 105 -16.54 -12.77 -1.91
C GLY A 105 -16.04 -13.71 -0.81
N GLN A 106 -14.77 -14.14 -0.87
CA GLN A 106 -14.12 -15.01 0.12
C GLN A 106 -13.67 -14.24 1.36
N LEU A 107 -13.52 -12.92 1.23
CA LEU A 107 -13.12 -12.00 2.29
C LEU A 107 -14.09 -10.82 2.30
N ARG A 108 -14.56 -10.44 3.48
CA ARG A 108 -15.44 -9.28 3.69
C ARG A 108 -14.70 -8.23 4.50
N ILE A 109 -14.85 -6.99 4.08
CA ILE A 109 -14.34 -5.82 4.80
C ILE A 109 -15.46 -5.35 5.73
N GLU A 110 -15.16 -5.22 7.01
CA GLU A 110 -16.02 -4.50 7.95
C GLU A 110 -15.65 -3.01 7.91
N ALA A 111 -16.61 -2.19 7.50
CA ALA A 111 -16.61 -0.78 7.85
C ALA A 111 -16.87 -0.70 9.36
N ALA A 112 -15.99 -0.02 10.08
CA ALA A 112 -16.11 0.18 11.52
C ALA A 112 -17.42 0.88 11.89
#